data_AF-A0A8T3SY48-F1
#
_entry.id   AF-A0A8T3SY48-F1
#
_cell.length_a   1.000
_cell.length_b   1.000
_cell.length_c   1.000
_cell.angle_alpha   90.00
_cell.angle_beta   90.00
_cell.angle_gamma   90.00
#
_symmetry.space_group_name_H-M   'P 1'
#
loop_
_entity.id
_entity.type
_entity.pdbx_description
1 polymer ?
#
loop_
_entity_poly.entity_id
_entity_poly.type
_entity_poly.pdbx_seq_one_letter_code
_entity_poly.pdbx_strand_id
1 'polypeptide(L)'
;QQIGALESTLEQARQRGGQMQAQYAARQTELQAAESRIAELAQSLEAFTARVSTLEQANEQVRAERAALRDSLAGGETDLIAAEARIAQLSRELEAASETERAMQSRVEQARTETLELRAAYDRQQSRVSAARERSAELDMTLGARTQELRDIRQERVEAVQQSQQSEQRLTELRGDFDTLRVKYDRLIQPARSADGKHVVEVRYDKEPEGYRIGLKDSADQAFSTVSGSQMMRRLDELKARYGNDLYVRVIIPDNSGLSYNEAWDFTNDVLSRYDYYYQTAGREPGAEAVE
;
A
#
# COMPACT_ATOMS: atom_id res chain seq x y z
N GLN A 1 -56.29 152.28 104.75
CA GLN A 1 -56.36 150.80 104.71
C GLN A 1 -56.56 150.23 103.30
N GLN A 2 -56.92 151.01 102.26
CA GLN A 2 -57.11 150.49 100.89
C GLN A 2 -55.81 150.34 100.05
N ILE A 3 -54.74 151.08 100.36
CA ILE A 3 -53.47 151.02 99.59
C ILE A 3 -52.71 149.71 99.83
N GLY A 4 -52.62 149.21 101.08
CA GLY A 4 -51.94 147.95 101.40
C GLY A 4 -52.63 146.69 100.84
N ALA A 5 -53.95 146.73 100.60
CA ALA A 5 -54.68 145.64 99.96
C ALA A 5 -54.42 145.59 98.44
N LEU A 6 -54.25 146.75 97.80
CA LEU A 6 -53.85 146.88 96.39
C LEU A 6 -52.39 146.47 96.18
N GLU A 7 -51.49 146.84 97.09
CA GLU A 7 -50.09 146.37 97.06
C GLU A 7 -50.00 144.86 97.24
N SER A 8 -50.76 144.27 98.16
CA SER A 8 -50.82 142.81 98.35
C SER A 8 -51.37 142.07 97.13
N THR A 9 -52.39 142.60 96.46
CA THR A 9 -52.93 141.99 95.22
C THR A 9 -52.00 142.16 94.02
N LEU A 10 -51.27 143.27 93.94
CA LEU A 10 -50.27 143.50 92.88
C LEU A 10 -49.02 142.65 93.11
N GLU A 11 -48.63 142.42 94.36
CA GLU A 11 -47.55 141.48 94.74
C GLU A 11 -47.95 140.03 94.45
N GLN A 12 -49.20 139.63 94.75
CA GLN A 12 -49.74 138.32 94.37
C GLN A 12 -49.83 138.14 92.85
N ALA A 13 -50.19 139.18 92.10
CA ALA A 13 -50.22 139.15 90.64
C ALA A 13 -48.81 139.04 90.04
N ARG A 14 -47.81 139.74 90.63
CA ARG A 14 -46.39 139.60 90.25
C ARG A 14 -45.84 138.22 90.58
N GLN A 15 -46.15 137.67 91.75
CA GLN A 15 -45.77 136.30 92.12
C GLN A 15 -46.42 135.27 91.18
N ARG A 16 -47.71 135.41 90.85
CA ARG A 16 -48.37 134.55 89.86
C ARG A 16 -47.78 134.72 88.46
N GLY A 17 -47.46 135.95 88.05
CA GLY A 17 -46.79 136.23 86.78
C GLY A 17 -45.40 135.58 86.70
N GLY A 18 -44.60 135.70 87.76
CA GLY A 18 -43.29 135.05 87.88
C GLY A 18 -43.37 133.52 87.94
N GLN A 19 -44.35 132.97 88.66
CA GLN A 19 -44.62 131.51 88.68
C GLN A 19 -45.07 131.01 87.31
N MET A 20 -45.93 131.75 86.61
CA MET A 20 -46.39 131.41 85.27
C MET A 20 -45.22 131.50 84.27
N GLN A 21 -44.38 132.53 84.36
CA GLN A 21 -43.19 132.67 83.52
C GLN A 21 -42.15 131.56 83.79
N ALA A 22 -41.96 131.16 85.05
CA ALA A 22 -41.13 130.02 85.42
C ALA A 22 -41.71 128.68 84.89
N GLN A 23 -43.03 128.50 84.95
CA GLN A 23 -43.70 127.34 84.35
C GLN A 23 -43.58 127.32 82.82
N TYR A 24 -43.69 128.47 82.15
CA TYR A 24 -43.48 128.58 80.70
C TYR A 24 -42.04 128.24 80.33
N ALA A 25 -41.06 128.77 81.06
CA ALA A 25 -39.65 128.45 80.83
C ALA A 25 -39.36 126.95 81.06
N ALA A 26 -39.90 126.35 82.13
CA ALA A 26 -39.76 124.92 82.41
C ALA A 26 -40.38 124.06 81.29
N ARG A 27 -41.61 124.36 80.86
CA ARG A 27 -42.25 123.68 79.72
C ARG A 27 -41.47 123.85 78.42
N GLN A 28 -40.86 125.01 78.20
CA GLN A 28 -40.03 125.25 77.02
C GLN A 28 -38.76 124.41 77.06
N THR A 29 -38.12 124.25 78.22
CA THR A 29 -36.96 123.35 78.37
C THR A 29 -37.34 121.88 78.23
N GLU A 30 -38.51 121.46 78.73
CA GLU A 30 -39.03 120.10 78.56
C GLU A 30 -39.35 119.80 77.10
N LEU A 31 -39.95 120.76 76.38
CA LEU A 31 -40.22 120.64 74.95
C LEU A 31 -38.93 120.49 74.15
N GLN A 32 -37.92 121.33 74.41
CA GLN A 32 -36.61 121.21 73.76
C GLN A 32 -35.93 119.87 74.05
N ALA A 33 -36.03 119.35 75.28
CA ALA A 33 -35.50 118.03 75.61
C ALA A 33 -36.26 116.90 74.89
N ALA A 34 -37.59 117.03 74.74
CA ALA A 34 -38.40 116.08 73.98
C ALA A 34 -38.08 116.13 72.48
N GLU A 35 -37.89 117.32 71.90
CA GLU A 35 -37.50 117.51 70.49
C GLU A 35 -36.14 116.87 70.21
N SER A 36 -35.13 117.08 71.07
CA SER A 36 -33.82 116.43 70.94
C SER A 36 -33.92 114.90 71.02
N ARG A 37 -34.73 114.36 71.95
CA ARG A 37 -34.97 112.91 72.04
C ARG A 37 -35.67 112.35 70.80
N ILE A 38 -36.64 113.07 70.25
CA ILE A 38 -37.31 112.68 69.00
C ILE A 38 -36.31 112.65 67.84
N ALA A 39 -35.41 113.63 67.76
CA ALA A 39 -34.38 113.68 66.73
C ALA A 39 -33.38 112.51 66.85
N GLU A 40 -32.93 112.19 68.07
CA GLU A 40 -32.06 111.03 68.34
C GLU A 40 -32.75 109.69 67.97
N LEU A 41 -34.02 109.54 68.36
CA LEU A 41 -34.81 108.35 68.02
C LEU A 41 -35.03 108.24 66.51
N ALA A 42 -35.28 109.35 65.81
CA ALA A 42 -35.44 109.37 64.37
C ALA A 42 -34.15 108.95 63.65
N GLN A 43 -32.99 109.47 64.07
CA GLN A 43 -31.69 109.04 63.53
C GLN A 43 -31.40 107.57 63.80
N SER A 44 -31.73 107.07 65.00
CA SER A 44 -31.59 105.66 65.35
C SER A 44 -32.48 104.77 64.47
N LEU A 45 -33.74 105.15 64.26
CA LEU A 45 -34.66 104.45 63.37
C LEU A 45 -34.17 104.42 61.91
N GLU A 46 -33.61 105.52 61.42
CA GLU A 46 -33.02 105.59 60.09
C GLU A 46 -31.82 104.64 59.96
N ALA A 47 -30.93 104.62 60.97
CA ALA A 47 -29.80 103.70 61.03
C ALA A 47 -30.24 102.22 61.11
N PHE A 48 -31.29 101.91 61.89
CA PHE A 48 -31.87 100.57 61.93
C PHE A 48 -32.48 100.17 60.57
N THR A 49 -33.18 101.08 59.90
CA THR A 49 -33.79 100.82 58.59
C THR A 49 -32.72 100.55 57.53
N ALA A 50 -31.63 101.34 57.50
CA ALA A 50 -30.49 101.09 56.63
C ALA A 50 -29.81 99.74 56.93
N ARG A 51 -29.69 99.38 58.21
CA ARG A 51 -29.13 98.08 58.62
C ARG A 51 -30.01 96.90 58.23
N VAL A 52 -31.34 97.03 58.35
CA VAL A 52 -32.27 95.99 57.88
C VAL A 52 -32.16 95.82 56.37
N SER A 53 -32.12 96.91 55.61
CA SER A 53 -31.97 96.84 54.14
C SER A 53 -30.68 96.15 53.71
N THR A 54 -29.55 96.44 54.37
CA THR A 54 -28.27 95.77 54.07
C THR A 54 -28.28 94.29 54.46
N LEU A 55 -28.90 93.95 55.59
CA LEU A 55 -29.07 92.55 56.01
C LEU A 55 -30.01 91.76 55.09
N GLU A 56 -31.05 92.39 54.56
CA GLU A 56 -31.95 91.79 53.57
C GLU A 56 -31.22 91.50 52.26
N GLN A 57 -30.41 92.45 51.76
CA GLN A 57 -29.56 92.24 50.58
C GLN A 57 -28.56 91.10 50.79
N ALA A 58 -27.88 91.08 51.94
CA ALA A 58 -26.94 90.01 52.27
C ALA A 58 -27.62 88.63 52.39
N ASN A 59 -28.82 88.58 52.99
CA ASN A 59 -29.61 87.34 53.06
C ASN A 59 -30.01 86.84 51.66
N GLU A 60 -30.40 87.75 50.77
CA GLU A 60 -30.78 87.37 49.41
C GLU A 60 -29.58 86.86 48.61
N GLN A 61 -28.40 87.49 48.77
CA GLN A 61 -27.16 86.99 48.17
C GLN A 61 -26.81 85.58 48.68
N VAL A 62 -26.84 85.35 50.00
CA VAL A 62 -26.56 84.02 50.57
C VAL A 62 -27.57 82.98 50.09
N ARG A 63 -28.85 83.36 49.92
CA ARG A 63 -29.87 82.46 49.35
C ARG A 63 -29.55 82.09 47.90
N ALA A 64 -29.16 83.06 47.09
CA ALA A 64 -28.76 82.83 45.70
C ALA A 64 -27.52 81.92 45.62
N GLU A 65 -26.49 82.17 46.43
CA GLU A 65 -25.29 81.34 46.50
C GLU A 65 -25.62 79.90 46.94
N ARG A 66 -26.49 79.73 47.95
CA ARG A 66 -26.94 78.40 48.38
C ARG A 66 -27.76 77.67 47.32
N ALA A 67 -28.54 78.37 46.51
CA ALA A 67 -29.27 77.78 45.39
C ALA A 67 -28.28 77.29 44.31
N ALA A 68 -27.34 78.14 43.90
CA ALA A 68 -26.32 77.78 42.91
C ALA A 68 -25.45 76.59 43.37
N LEU A 69 -25.05 76.54 44.65
CA LEU A 69 -24.31 75.42 45.22
C LEU A 69 -25.13 74.12 45.23
N ARG A 70 -26.44 74.20 45.53
CA ARG A 70 -27.32 73.03 45.47
C ARG A 70 -27.46 72.50 44.04
N ASP A 71 -27.62 73.38 43.07
CA ASP A 71 -27.72 72.99 41.67
C ASP A 71 -26.42 72.36 41.17
N SER A 72 -25.26 72.92 41.57
CA SER A 72 -23.96 72.33 41.27
C SER A 72 -23.74 70.97 41.94
N LEU A 73 -24.21 70.79 43.18
CA LEU A 73 -24.11 69.51 43.89
C LEU A 73 -25.00 68.45 43.21
N ALA A 74 -26.24 68.81 42.86
CA ALA A 74 -27.14 67.93 42.14
C ALA A 74 -26.56 67.50 40.77
N GLY A 75 -25.94 68.44 40.04
CA GLY A 75 -25.21 68.14 38.81
C GLY A 75 -24.06 67.14 39.04
N GLY A 76 -23.23 67.39 40.06
CA GLY A 76 -22.13 66.49 40.42
C GLY A 76 -22.59 65.09 40.85
N GLU A 77 -23.70 64.98 41.56
CA GLU A 77 -24.31 63.68 41.91
C GLU A 77 -24.77 62.92 40.65
N THR A 78 -25.37 63.61 39.68
CA THR A 78 -25.76 62.98 38.41
C THR A 78 -24.56 62.51 37.59
N ASP A 79 -23.49 63.30 37.54
CA ASP A 79 -22.26 62.93 36.85
C ASP A 79 -21.56 61.74 37.52
N LEU A 80 -21.58 61.68 38.85
CA LEU A 80 -21.04 60.55 39.60
C LEU A 80 -21.78 59.24 39.28
N ILE A 81 -23.12 59.27 39.29
CA ILE A 81 -23.94 58.11 38.92
C ILE A 81 -23.64 57.66 37.49
N ALA A 82 -23.49 58.60 36.56
CA ALA A 82 -23.14 58.29 35.17
C ALA A 82 -21.73 57.66 35.05
N ALA A 83 -20.76 58.17 35.81
CA ALA A 83 -19.40 57.64 35.85
C ALA A 83 -19.36 56.22 36.46
N GLU A 84 -20.08 55.98 37.54
CA GLU A 84 -20.19 54.66 38.17
C GLU A 84 -20.83 53.64 37.23
N ALA A 85 -21.90 54.03 36.52
CA ALA A 85 -22.53 53.18 35.51
C ALA A 85 -21.55 52.85 34.37
N ARG A 86 -20.73 53.82 33.95
CA ARG A 86 -19.70 53.61 32.92
C ARG A 86 -18.59 52.68 33.39
N ILE A 87 -18.13 52.81 34.63
CA ILE A 87 -17.14 51.91 35.24
C ILE A 87 -17.71 50.48 35.29
N ALA A 88 -18.95 50.31 35.75
CA ALA A 88 -19.59 48.99 35.79
C ALA A 88 -19.78 48.37 34.40
N GLN A 89 -20.00 49.18 33.36
CA GLN A 89 -20.00 48.69 31.98
C GLN A 89 -18.60 48.24 31.54
N LEU A 90 -17.59 49.08 31.72
CA LEU A 90 -16.22 48.78 31.30
C LEU A 90 -15.63 47.56 32.03
N SER A 91 -15.96 47.37 33.31
CA SER A 91 -15.54 46.18 34.06
C SER A 91 -16.14 44.90 33.46
N ARG A 92 -17.42 44.91 33.06
CA ARG A 92 -18.06 43.77 32.40
C ARG A 92 -17.48 43.49 31.02
N GLU A 93 -17.18 44.53 30.25
CA GLU A 93 -16.52 44.39 28.95
C GLU A 93 -15.10 43.82 29.08
N LEU A 94 -14.35 44.25 30.11
CA LEU A 94 -13.01 43.73 30.40
C LEU A 94 -13.04 42.27 30.83
N GLU A 95 -13.99 41.88 31.68
CA GLU A 95 -14.18 40.48 32.09
C GLU A 95 -14.51 39.60 30.89
N ALA A 96 -15.47 40.00 30.05
CA ALA A 96 -15.81 39.28 28.83
C ALA A 96 -14.62 39.17 27.87
N ALA A 97 -13.86 40.25 27.68
CA ALA A 97 -12.65 40.22 26.86
C ALA A 97 -11.61 39.25 27.42
N SER A 98 -11.38 39.24 28.74
CA SER A 98 -10.45 38.31 29.39
C SER A 98 -10.87 36.85 29.22
N GLU A 99 -12.17 36.55 29.32
CA GLU A 99 -12.69 35.20 29.06
C GLU A 99 -12.47 34.77 27.61
N THR A 100 -12.72 35.68 26.65
CA THR A 100 -12.47 35.39 25.23
C THR A 100 -10.99 35.15 24.94
N GLU A 101 -10.10 35.91 25.58
CA GLU A 101 -8.66 35.73 25.45
C GLU A 101 -8.22 34.36 25.98
N ARG A 102 -8.68 33.97 27.18
CA ARG A 102 -8.40 32.64 27.74
C ARG A 102 -8.91 31.52 26.84
N ALA A 103 -10.11 31.66 26.28
CA ALA A 103 -10.67 30.69 25.34
C ALA A 103 -9.84 30.60 24.05
N MET A 104 -9.39 31.73 23.51
CA MET A 104 -8.50 31.76 22.34
C MET A 104 -7.13 31.15 22.63
N GLN A 105 -6.52 31.46 23.78
CA GLN A 105 -5.26 30.86 24.20
C GLN A 105 -5.38 29.33 24.30
N SER A 106 -6.47 28.82 24.89
CA SER A 106 -6.73 27.37 24.96
C SER A 106 -6.85 26.75 23.56
N ARG A 107 -7.55 27.40 22.63
CA ARG A 107 -7.67 26.94 21.23
C ARG A 107 -6.33 26.94 20.51
N VAL A 108 -5.49 27.96 20.73
CA VAL A 108 -4.15 28.03 20.14
C VAL A 108 -3.27 26.89 20.66
N GLU A 109 -3.31 26.58 21.95
CA GLU A 109 -2.57 25.44 22.51
C GLU A 109 -3.07 24.11 21.96
N GLN A 110 -4.39 23.91 21.85
CA GLN A 110 -4.96 22.72 21.21
C GLN A 110 -4.50 22.57 19.75
N ALA A 111 -4.55 23.65 18.97
CA ALA A 111 -4.10 23.64 17.57
C ALA A 111 -2.59 23.36 17.45
N ARG A 112 -1.78 23.84 18.40
CA ARG A 112 -0.33 23.53 18.48
C ARG A 112 -0.11 22.04 18.73
N THR A 113 -0.82 21.45 19.69
CA THR A 113 -0.74 20.02 19.98
C THR A 113 -1.15 19.18 18.76
N GLU A 114 -2.28 19.51 18.12
CA GLU A 114 -2.74 18.82 16.93
C GLU A 114 -1.72 18.91 15.77
N THR A 115 -1.10 20.08 15.59
CA THR A 115 -0.05 20.27 14.57
C THR A 115 1.16 19.39 14.85
N LEU A 116 1.58 19.25 16.11
CA LEU A 116 2.69 18.38 16.51
C LEU A 116 2.35 16.89 16.27
N GLU A 117 1.13 16.47 16.60
CA GLU A 117 0.66 15.11 16.36
C GLU A 117 0.59 14.77 14.88
N LEU A 118 0.06 15.68 14.06
CA LEU A 118 0.03 15.55 12.61
C LEU A 118 1.44 15.48 12.02
N ARG A 119 2.39 16.29 12.52
CA ARG A 119 3.80 16.23 12.11
C ARG A 119 4.40 14.86 12.41
N ALA A 120 4.21 14.35 13.62
CA ALA A 120 4.71 13.03 14.01
C ALA A 120 4.05 11.90 13.19
N ALA A 121 2.76 12.01 12.86
CA ALA A 121 2.07 11.07 11.98
C ALA A 121 2.63 11.11 10.55
N TYR A 122 2.90 12.30 10.02
CA TYR A 122 3.51 12.50 8.71
C TYR A 122 4.90 11.87 8.63
N ASP A 123 5.75 12.11 9.64
CA ASP A 123 7.10 11.54 9.69
C ASP A 123 7.06 10.00 9.77
N ARG A 124 6.14 9.43 10.57
CA ARG A 124 5.92 7.97 10.59
C ARG A 124 5.49 7.43 9.22
N GLN A 125 4.64 8.15 8.50
CA GLN A 125 4.17 7.73 7.19
C GLN A 125 5.29 7.82 6.14
N GLN A 126 6.13 8.85 6.19
CA GLN A 126 7.33 8.95 5.35
C GLN A 126 8.27 7.76 5.57
N SER A 127 8.57 7.42 6.83
CA SER A 127 9.42 6.27 7.15
C SER A 127 8.83 4.95 6.64
N ARG A 128 7.50 4.77 6.74
CA ARG A 128 6.81 3.59 6.18
C ARG A 128 6.93 3.51 4.66
N VAL A 129 6.79 4.64 3.97
CA VAL A 129 6.93 4.71 2.51
C VAL A 129 8.38 4.40 2.09
N SER A 130 9.38 4.94 2.80
CA SER A 130 10.80 4.61 2.54
C SER A 130 11.05 3.11 2.71
N ALA A 131 10.63 2.54 3.85
CA ALA A 131 10.79 1.12 4.11
C ALA A 131 10.00 0.22 3.12
N ALA A 132 8.88 0.70 2.59
CA ALA A 132 8.15 -0.02 1.54
C ALA A 132 8.88 0.04 0.19
N ARG A 133 9.49 1.18 -0.16
CA ARG A 133 10.32 1.32 -1.37
C ARG A 133 11.56 0.44 -1.31
N GLU A 134 12.25 0.41 -0.18
CA GLU A 134 13.41 -0.47 0.04
C GLU A 134 13.02 -1.95 -0.12
N ARG A 135 11.92 -2.38 0.51
CA ARG A 135 11.40 -3.74 0.34
C ARG A 135 11.01 -4.06 -1.11
N SER A 136 10.44 -3.10 -1.84
CA SER A 136 10.12 -3.29 -3.26
C SER A 136 11.38 -3.52 -4.09
N ALA A 137 12.42 -2.71 -3.87
CA ALA A 137 13.69 -2.85 -4.57
C ALA A 137 14.38 -4.20 -4.26
N GLU A 138 14.32 -4.65 -3.01
CA GLU A 138 14.84 -5.96 -2.61
C GLU A 138 14.09 -7.12 -3.28
N LEU A 139 12.76 -7.03 -3.36
CA LEU A 139 11.93 -8.01 -4.07
C LEU A 139 12.24 -8.04 -5.57
N ASP A 140 12.41 -6.88 -6.20
CA ASP A 140 12.76 -6.78 -7.62
C ASP A 140 14.13 -7.42 -7.90
N MET A 141 15.12 -7.19 -7.03
CA MET A 141 16.42 -7.85 -7.12
C MET A 141 16.31 -9.38 -6.96
N THR A 142 15.52 -9.84 -5.99
CA THR A 142 15.31 -11.27 -5.73
C THR A 142 14.59 -11.96 -6.90
N LEU A 143 13.58 -11.30 -7.47
CA LEU A 143 12.88 -11.78 -8.65
C LEU A 143 13.80 -11.84 -9.88
N GLY A 144 14.67 -10.84 -10.06
CA GLY A 144 15.71 -10.84 -11.08
C GLY A 144 16.64 -12.05 -10.95
N ALA A 145 17.16 -12.29 -9.74
CA ALA A 145 18.04 -13.43 -9.46
C ALA A 145 17.36 -14.78 -9.73
N ARG A 146 16.14 -14.98 -9.22
CA ARG A 146 15.36 -16.23 -9.48
C ARG A 146 15.04 -16.42 -10.95
N THR A 147 14.77 -15.34 -11.69
CA THR A 147 14.51 -15.42 -13.12
C THR A 147 15.74 -15.88 -13.88
N GLN A 148 16.93 -15.41 -13.48
CA GLN A 148 18.19 -15.85 -14.06
C GLN A 148 18.48 -17.32 -13.72
N GLU A 149 18.34 -17.72 -12.46
CA GLU A 149 18.48 -19.11 -12.02
C GLU A 149 17.57 -20.06 -12.83
N LEU A 150 16.31 -19.68 -13.05
CA LEU A 150 15.38 -20.46 -13.87
C LEU A 150 15.80 -20.57 -15.34
N ARG A 151 16.49 -19.57 -15.89
CA ARG A 151 17.05 -19.65 -17.25
C ARG A 151 18.21 -20.62 -17.30
N ASP A 152 19.11 -20.54 -16.33
CA ASP A 152 20.29 -21.38 -16.25
C ASP A 152 19.89 -22.86 -16.09
N ILE A 153 18.96 -23.17 -15.17
CA ILE A 153 18.41 -24.52 -15.00
C ILE A 153 17.73 -25.04 -16.27
N ARG A 154 16.99 -24.18 -16.98
CA ARG A 154 16.35 -24.58 -18.25
C ARG A 154 17.39 -24.93 -19.30
N GLN A 155 18.48 -24.18 -19.37
CA GLN A 155 19.56 -24.43 -20.31
C GLN A 155 20.30 -25.74 -19.97
N GLU A 156 20.66 -25.94 -18.70
CA GLU A 156 21.28 -27.19 -18.23
C GLU A 156 20.40 -28.41 -18.53
N ARG A 157 19.08 -28.29 -18.33
CA ARG A 157 18.14 -29.37 -18.68
C ARG A 157 18.14 -29.67 -20.18
N VAL A 158 18.22 -28.67 -21.04
CA VAL A 158 18.28 -28.87 -22.50
C VAL A 158 19.56 -29.62 -22.87
N GLU A 159 20.70 -29.22 -22.29
CA GLU A 159 21.99 -29.88 -22.50
C GLU A 159 21.98 -31.34 -22.00
N ALA A 160 21.42 -31.58 -20.81
CA ALA A 160 21.27 -32.94 -20.26
C ALA A 160 20.39 -33.83 -21.15
N VAL A 161 19.28 -33.29 -21.68
CA VAL A 161 18.42 -34.04 -22.62
C VAL A 161 19.17 -34.38 -23.91
N GLN A 162 19.94 -33.44 -24.46
CA GLN A 162 20.75 -33.70 -25.66
C GLN A 162 21.81 -34.78 -25.42
N GLN A 163 22.50 -34.75 -24.26
CA GLN A 163 23.47 -35.78 -23.90
C GLN A 163 22.80 -37.16 -23.74
N SER A 164 21.62 -37.21 -23.11
CA SER A 164 20.84 -38.45 -22.99
C SER A 164 20.53 -39.03 -24.37
N GLN A 165 20.03 -38.21 -25.30
CA GLN A 165 19.71 -38.65 -26.65
C GLN A 165 20.95 -39.16 -27.41
N GLN A 166 22.10 -38.47 -27.29
CA GLN A 166 23.35 -38.94 -27.89
C GLN A 166 23.84 -40.26 -27.28
N SER A 167 23.61 -40.46 -25.98
CA SER A 167 23.97 -41.71 -25.30
C SER A 167 23.06 -42.87 -25.75
N GLU A 168 21.76 -42.63 -25.90
CA GLU A 168 20.79 -43.59 -26.42
C GLU A 168 21.10 -44.00 -27.87
N GLN A 169 21.48 -43.03 -28.71
CA GLN A 169 21.93 -43.29 -30.08
C GLN A 169 23.16 -44.21 -30.10
N ARG A 170 24.20 -43.89 -29.31
CA ARG A 170 25.40 -44.72 -29.19
C ARG A 170 25.10 -46.14 -28.68
N LEU A 171 24.18 -46.28 -27.72
CA LEU A 171 23.73 -47.59 -27.23
C LEU A 171 23.00 -48.39 -28.32
N THR A 172 22.23 -47.71 -29.18
CA THR A 172 21.53 -48.33 -30.30
C THR A 172 22.50 -48.81 -31.38
N GLU A 173 23.48 -47.98 -31.73
CA GLU A 173 24.56 -48.34 -32.66
C GLU A 173 25.35 -49.53 -32.15
N LEU A 174 25.80 -49.48 -30.89
CA LEU A 174 26.58 -50.55 -30.27
C LEU A 174 25.81 -51.87 -30.23
N ARG A 175 24.49 -51.85 -29.96
CA ARG A 175 23.63 -53.04 -30.04
C ARG A 175 23.62 -53.63 -31.46
N GLY A 176 23.47 -52.79 -32.49
CA GLY A 176 23.52 -53.24 -33.88
C GLY A 176 24.88 -53.83 -34.28
N ASP A 177 25.97 -53.24 -33.80
CA ASP A 177 27.33 -53.77 -33.98
C ASP A 177 27.50 -55.14 -33.30
N PHE A 178 26.98 -55.29 -32.08
CA PHE A 178 26.97 -56.58 -31.36
C PHE A 178 26.16 -57.65 -32.10
N ASP A 179 24.98 -57.32 -32.61
CA ASP A 179 24.17 -58.25 -33.40
C ASP A 179 24.90 -58.70 -34.67
N THR A 180 25.55 -57.77 -35.36
CA THR A 180 26.36 -58.08 -36.54
C THR A 180 27.56 -58.97 -36.20
N LEU A 181 28.25 -58.66 -35.10
CA LEU A 181 29.40 -59.43 -34.63
C LEU A 181 28.97 -60.85 -34.22
N ARG A 182 27.82 -60.98 -33.56
CA ARG A 182 27.22 -62.27 -33.18
C ARG A 182 26.99 -63.15 -34.41
N VAL A 183 26.34 -62.62 -35.45
CA VAL A 183 26.13 -63.37 -36.70
C VAL A 183 27.45 -63.83 -37.34
N LYS A 184 28.49 -62.97 -37.35
CA LYS A 184 29.81 -63.36 -37.87
C LYS A 184 30.49 -64.43 -37.03
N TYR A 185 30.39 -64.31 -35.70
CA TYR A 185 30.94 -65.27 -34.76
C TYR A 185 30.27 -66.64 -34.90
N ASP A 186 28.94 -66.69 -34.94
CA ASP A 186 28.17 -67.92 -35.07
C ASP A 186 28.53 -68.68 -36.37
N ARG A 187 28.77 -67.95 -37.47
CA ARG A 187 29.27 -68.53 -38.72
C ARG A 187 30.68 -69.12 -38.61
N LEU A 188 31.54 -68.54 -37.76
CA LEU A 188 32.93 -68.99 -37.62
C LEU A 188 33.04 -70.26 -36.76
N ILE A 189 32.17 -70.40 -35.75
CA ILE A 189 32.20 -71.54 -34.83
C ILE A 189 31.39 -72.74 -35.32
N GLN A 190 30.61 -72.60 -36.40
CA GLN A 190 29.87 -73.73 -36.96
C GLN A 190 30.86 -74.78 -37.52
N PRO A 191 30.73 -76.07 -37.17
CA PRO A 191 31.66 -77.11 -37.60
C PRO A 191 31.72 -77.22 -39.13
N ALA A 192 32.84 -77.65 -39.71
CA ALA A 192 32.94 -77.80 -41.16
C ALA A 192 31.85 -78.74 -41.72
N ARG A 193 31.20 -78.35 -42.83
CA ARG A 193 30.20 -79.18 -43.53
C ARG A 193 30.83 -80.51 -43.94
N SER A 194 30.33 -81.63 -43.42
CA SER A 194 30.86 -82.97 -43.65
C SER A 194 29.74 -83.94 -44.04
N ALA A 195 30.03 -84.84 -44.97
CA ALA A 195 29.12 -85.93 -45.33
C ALA A 195 29.22 -87.13 -44.36
N ASP A 196 30.20 -87.12 -43.45
CA ASP A 196 30.49 -88.25 -42.56
C ASP A 196 29.32 -88.52 -41.59
N GLY A 197 28.86 -89.77 -41.57
CA GLY A 197 27.69 -90.19 -40.78
C GLY A 197 26.33 -89.65 -41.24
N LYS A 198 26.25 -88.99 -42.41
CA LYS A 198 25.01 -88.37 -42.93
C LYS A 198 24.40 -89.18 -44.07
N HIS A 199 23.10 -88.98 -44.30
CA HIS A 199 22.41 -89.55 -45.45
C HIS A 199 22.65 -88.65 -46.68
N VAL A 200 23.45 -89.14 -47.62
CA VAL A 200 23.92 -88.35 -48.77
C VAL A 200 22.99 -88.54 -49.96
N VAL A 201 22.48 -87.43 -50.48
CA VAL A 201 21.64 -87.40 -51.68
C VAL A 201 22.32 -86.54 -52.72
N GLU A 202 22.50 -87.06 -53.92
CA GLU A 202 23.12 -86.34 -55.02
C GLU A 202 22.07 -85.77 -55.96
N VAL A 203 22.15 -84.47 -56.21
CA VAL A 203 21.29 -83.73 -57.13
C VAL A 203 22.15 -83.21 -58.27
N ARG A 204 22.03 -83.81 -59.46
CA ARG A 204 22.69 -83.33 -60.67
C ARG A 204 21.79 -82.35 -61.41
N TYR A 205 22.33 -81.21 -61.83
CA TYR A 205 21.59 -80.22 -62.60
C TYR A 205 22.37 -79.79 -63.85
N ASP A 206 21.75 -79.95 -65.01
CA ASP A 206 22.31 -79.62 -66.31
C ASP A 206 21.23 -79.05 -67.25
N LYS A 207 21.66 -78.30 -68.26
CA LYS A 207 20.84 -77.66 -69.27
C LYS A 207 21.22 -78.20 -70.64
N GLU A 208 20.24 -78.80 -71.30
CA GLU A 208 20.35 -79.33 -72.65
C GLU A 208 19.49 -78.53 -73.65
N PRO A 209 19.65 -78.76 -74.97
CA PRO A 209 18.87 -78.06 -75.99
C PRO A 209 17.34 -78.19 -75.82
N GLU A 210 16.89 -79.29 -75.22
CA GLU A 210 15.46 -79.58 -74.96
C GLU A 210 14.96 -79.03 -73.62
N GLY A 211 15.83 -78.42 -72.80
CA GLY A 211 15.48 -77.80 -71.52
C GLY A 211 16.38 -78.23 -70.36
N TYR A 212 15.95 -77.90 -69.13
CA TYR A 212 16.66 -78.26 -67.91
C TYR A 212 16.44 -79.73 -67.53
N ARG A 213 17.51 -80.39 -67.10
CA ARG A 213 17.47 -81.76 -66.59
C ARG A 213 17.95 -81.80 -65.14
N ILE A 214 17.20 -82.53 -64.33
CA ILE A 214 17.57 -82.84 -62.94
C ILE A 214 17.73 -84.34 -62.80
N GLY A 215 18.90 -84.76 -62.33
CA GLY A 215 19.17 -86.12 -61.88
C GLY A 215 19.14 -86.18 -60.36
N LEU A 216 18.44 -87.16 -59.80
CA LEU A 216 18.45 -87.42 -58.35
C LEU A 216 18.95 -88.84 -58.10
N LYS A 217 19.87 -88.98 -57.14
CA LYS A 217 20.40 -90.25 -56.67
C LYS A 217 20.41 -90.27 -55.16
N ASP A 218 19.62 -91.16 -54.58
CA ASP A 218 19.64 -91.46 -53.15
C ASP A 218 20.90 -92.28 -52.78
N SER A 219 21.27 -92.32 -51.50
CA SER A 219 22.32 -93.21 -50.97
C SER A 219 22.09 -94.69 -51.35
N ALA A 220 20.84 -95.13 -51.50
CA ALA A 220 20.49 -96.49 -51.89
C ALA A 220 20.54 -96.73 -53.42
N ASP A 221 20.58 -95.68 -54.23
CA ASP A 221 20.49 -95.77 -55.68
C ASP A 221 21.85 -96.02 -56.33
N GLN A 222 21.89 -96.97 -57.27
CA GLN A 222 23.11 -97.25 -58.05
C GLN A 222 23.37 -96.21 -59.15
N ALA A 223 22.34 -95.49 -59.63
CA ALA A 223 22.44 -94.53 -60.73
C ALA A 223 21.48 -93.34 -60.55
N PHE A 224 21.75 -92.23 -61.24
CA PHE A 224 20.87 -91.07 -61.25
C PHE A 224 19.54 -91.37 -61.97
N SER A 225 18.44 -91.03 -61.31
CA SER A 225 17.11 -91.02 -61.91
C SER A 225 16.78 -89.62 -62.42
N THR A 226 16.34 -89.49 -63.68
CA THR A 226 15.91 -88.19 -64.22
C THR A 226 14.53 -87.85 -63.67
N VAL A 227 14.40 -86.68 -63.04
CA VAL A 227 13.17 -86.20 -62.40
C VAL A 227 12.87 -84.76 -62.83
N SER A 228 11.61 -84.35 -62.76
CA SER A 228 11.25 -82.93 -62.86
C SER A 228 11.57 -82.19 -61.56
N GLY A 229 11.67 -80.85 -61.60
CA GLY A 229 11.92 -80.04 -60.40
C GLY A 229 10.89 -80.27 -59.28
N SER A 230 9.61 -80.41 -59.64
CA SER A 230 8.55 -80.72 -58.67
C SER A 230 8.67 -82.12 -58.04
N GLN A 231 9.21 -83.09 -58.78
CA GLN A 231 9.46 -84.44 -58.27
C GLN A 231 10.73 -84.47 -57.40
N MET A 232 11.76 -83.71 -57.79
CA MET A 232 12.95 -83.52 -56.98
C MET A 232 12.59 -82.91 -55.62
N MET A 233 11.87 -81.78 -55.60
CA MET A 233 11.48 -81.12 -54.35
C MET A 233 10.66 -82.05 -53.46
N ARG A 234 9.64 -82.74 -54.00
CA ARG A 234 8.86 -83.72 -53.23
C ARG A 234 9.71 -84.83 -52.62
N ARG A 235 10.63 -85.41 -53.40
CA ARG A 235 11.54 -86.45 -52.86
C ARG A 235 12.47 -85.90 -51.80
N LEU A 236 13.00 -84.69 -51.99
CA LEU A 236 13.82 -84.03 -50.98
C LEU A 236 13.01 -83.65 -49.73
N ASP A 237 11.74 -83.28 -49.86
CA ASP A 237 10.83 -83.05 -48.73
C ASP A 237 10.61 -84.36 -47.93
N GLU A 238 10.37 -85.48 -48.63
CA GLU A 238 10.23 -86.81 -48.00
C GLU A 238 11.51 -87.24 -47.28
N LEU A 239 12.66 -87.07 -47.93
CA LEU A 239 13.97 -87.37 -47.34
C LEU A 239 14.28 -86.44 -46.18
N LYS A 240 13.87 -85.17 -46.26
CA LYS A 240 14.03 -84.21 -45.18
C LYS A 240 13.15 -84.56 -43.98
N ALA A 241 11.92 -84.97 -44.21
CA ALA A 241 11.02 -85.44 -43.15
C ALA A 241 11.57 -86.71 -42.48
N ARG A 242 12.22 -87.59 -43.24
CA ARG A 242 12.78 -88.86 -42.72
C ARG A 242 14.11 -88.69 -41.99
N TYR A 243 15.04 -87.90 -42.53
CA TYR A 243 16.42 -87.79 -42.03
C TYR A 243 16.72 -86.48 -41.32
N GLY A 244 15.82 -85.48 -41.36
CA GLY A 244 15.93 -84.25 -40.58
C GLY A 244 17.31 -83.57 -40.72
N ASN A 245 17.99 -83.37 -39.60
CA ASN A 245 19.32 -82.74 -39.53
C ASN A 245 20.49 -83.69 -39.90
N ASP A 246 20.17 -84.86 -40.45
CA ASP A 246 21.14 -85.82 -40.98
C ASP A 246 21.12 -85.92 -42.51
N LEU A 247 20.25 -85.15 -43.18
CA LEU A 247 20.20 -85.08 -44.64
C LEU A 247 21.33 -84.21 -45.19
N TYR A 248 22.24 -84.80 -45.95
CA TYR A 248 23.28 -84.11 -46.70
C TYR A 248 22.93 -84.10 -48.20
N VAL A 249 22.79 -82.91 -48.77
CA VAL A 249 22.46 -82.75 -50.19
C VAL A 249 23.71 -82.32 -50.95
N ARG A 250 24.16 -83.16 -51.88
CA ARG A 250 25.29 -82.88 -52.76
C ARG A 250 24.76 -82.41 -54.11
N VAL A 251 24.81 -81.10 -54.36
CA VAL A 251 24.51 -80.55 -55.69
C VAL A 251 25.73 -80.73 -56.59
N ILE A 252 25.53 -81.33 -57.76
CA ILE A 252 26.55 -81.62 -58.76
C ILE A 252 26.19 -80.87 -60.04
N ILE A 253 27.04 -79.92 -60.42
CA ILE A 253 26.93 -79.18 -61.67
C ILE A 253 28.08 -79.64 -62.57
N PRO A 254 27.82 -80.39 -63.65
CA PRO A 254 28.87 -80.83 -64.57
C PRO A 254 29.55 -79.64 -65.27
N ASP A 255 30.82 -79.81 -65.66
CA ASP A 255 31.60 -78.77 -66.36
C ASP A 255 30.92 -78.30 -67.67
N ASN A 256 30.24 -79.22 -68.36
CA ASN A 256 29.47 -78.94 -69.58
C ASN A 256 27.96 -78.81 -69.30
N SER A 257 27.58 -78.32 -68.11
CA SER A 257 26.16 -78.20 -67.72
C SER A 257 25.36 -77.20 -68.55
N GLY A 258 25.99 -76.30 -69.31
CA GLY A 258 25.28 -75.27 -70.07
C GLY A 258 24.55 -74.23 -69.21
N LEU A 259 24.77 -74.22 -67.88
CA LEU A 259 24.20 -73.26 -66.93
C LEU A 259 25.10 -72.03 -66.81
N SER A 260 24.49 -70.85 -66.64
CA SER A 260 25.21 -69.67 -66.17
C SER A 260 25.55 -69.80 -64.67
N TYR A 261 26.51 -69.01 -64.22
CA TYR A 261 26.90 -68.97 -62.79
C TYR A 261 25.70 -68.66 -61.87
N ASN A 262 24.85 -67.69 -62.25
CA ASN A 262 23.69 -67.33 -61.45
C ASN A 262 22.64 -68.45 -61.41
N GLU A 263 22.34 -69.10 -62.54
CA GLU A 263 21.40 -70.24 -62.58
C GLU A 263 21.88 -71.40 -61.70
N ALA A 264 23.18 -71.71 -61.75
CA ALA A 264 23.82 -72.73 -60.92
C ALA A 264 23.80 -72.37 -59.44
N TRP A 265 24.11 -71.11 -59.10
CA TRP A 265 24.13 -70.61 -57.73
C TRP A 265 22.73 -70.57 -57.12
N ASP A 266 21.75 -70.03 -57.83
CA ASP A 266 20.36 -69.93 -57.36
C ASP A 266 19.77 -71.31 -57.11
N PHE A 267 19.99 -72.27 -58.02
CA PHE A 267 19.56 -73.65 -57.83
C PHE A 267 20.25 -74.29 -56.63
N THR A 268 21.58 -74.16 -56.54
CA THR A 268 22.36 -74.74 -55.43
C THR A 268 21.92 -74.16 -54.09
N ASN A 269 21.72 -72.85 -54.01
CA ASN A 269 21.34 -72.17 -52.78
C ASN A 269 19.88 -72.48 -52.37
N ASP A 270 18.94 -72.55 -53.32
CA ASP A 270 17.55 -72.95 -53.04
C ASP A 270 17.50 -74.39 -52.50
N VAL A 271 18.19 -75.32 -53.16
CA VAL A 271 18.23 -76.73 -52.73
C VAL A 271 18.93 -76.89 -51.39
N LEU A 272 20.11 -76.29 -51.20
CA LEU A 272 20.88 -76.47 -49.96
C LEU A 272 20.20 -75.79 -48.76
N SER A 273 19.71 -74.55 -48.90
CA SER A 273 19.06 -73.82 -47.79
C SER A 273 17.81 -74.53 -47.27
N ARG A 274 17.05 -75.18 -48.15
CA ARG A 274 15.79 -75.87 -47.81
C ARG A 274 15.99 -77.29 -47.29
N TYR A 275 17.03 -77.99 -47.75
CA TYR A 275 17.13 -79.45 -47.55
C TYR A 275 18.41 -79.91 -46.85
N ASP A 276 19.52 -79.20 -47.01
CA ASP A 276 20.80 -79.62 -46.44
C ASP A 276 20.88 -79.33 -44.93
N TYR A 277 21.42 -80.26 -44.15
CA TYR A 277 21.51 -80.10 -42.72
C TYR A 277 22.36 -78.90 -42.29
N TYR A 278 23.39 -78.55 -43.06
CA TYR A 278 24.37 -77.53 -42.67
C TYR A 278 23.81 -76.11 -42.79
N TYR A 279 22.95 -75.87 -43.79
CA TYR A 279 22.42 -74.55 -44.11
C TYR A 279 21.15 -74.21 -43.34
N GLN A 280 20.50 -75.21 -42.71
CA GLN A 280 19.29 -74.98 -41.92
C GLN A 280 19.57 -74.48 -40.50
N THR A 281 20.73 -74.80 -39.94
CA THR A 281 21.15 -74.26 -38.63
C THR A 281 21.51 -72.77 -38.70
N ALA A 282 21.86 -72.26 -39.88
CA ALA A 282 22.20 -70.84 -40.07
C ALA A 282 20.98 -69.89 -40.07
N GLY A 283 19.75 -70.43 -40.11
CA GLY A 283 18.50 -69.66 -40.10
C GLY A 283 17.74 -69.69 -38.76
N ARG A 284 18.28 -70.33 -37.72
CA ARG A 284 17.66 -70.33 -36.40
C ARG A 284 18.11 -69.08 -35.67
N GLU A 285 17.29 -68.03 -35.65
CA GLU A 285 17.47 -66.94 -34.69
C GLU A 285 17.44 -67.54 -33.27
N PRO A 286 18.55 -67.46 -32.49
CA PRO A 286 18.47 -67.71 -31.07
C PRO A 286 17.98 -66.41 -30.44
N GLY A 287 16.65 -66.26 -30.40
CA GLY A 287 16.02 -65.02 -29.90
C GLY A 287 14.52 -65.04 -29.70
N ALA A 288 13.81 -66.15 -29.95
CA ALA A 288 12.42 -66.31 -29.55
C ALA A 288 12.32 -67.08 -28.22
N GLU A 289 12.99 -66.60 -27.19
CA GLU A 289 12.52 -66.83 -25.82
C GLU A 289 11.67 -65.63 -25.44
N ALA A 290 10.38 -65.91 -25.26
CA ALA A 290 9.40 -64.99 -24.71
C ALA A 290 9.91 -64.49 -23.36
N VAL A 291 10.11 -63.18 -23.26
CA VAL A 291 10.16 -62.50 -21.97
C VAL A 291 8.70 -62.26 -21.57
N GLU A 292 8.20 -63.08 -20.64
CA GLU A 292 7.09 -62.71 -19.76
C GLU A 292 7.53 -61.57 -18.82
#